data_AF-A0A948H0V9-F1
#
_entry.id   AF-A0A948H0V9-F1
#
_cell.length_a   1.000
_cell.length_b   1.000
_cell.length_c   1.000
_cell.angle_alpha   90.00
_cell.angle_beta   90.00
_cell.angle_gamma   90.00
#
_symmetry.space_group_name_H-M   'P 1'
#
loop_
_entity.id
_entity.type
_entity.pdbx_description
1 polymer ?
#
loop_
_entity_poly.entity_id
_entity_poly.type
_entity_poly.pdbx_seq_one_letter_code
_entity_poly.pdbx_strand_id
1 'polypeptide(L)'
;MAQQQVSSAFLGAILVAKKLITKEDLMRALSEQFGIPAADLKTSYIDMELGLKFPSSLLLNHQCFPLFEEGNSVTFAIVNPLDAVSISKIEEAATPAQVKFVLIDADDIKEVLKKFRMFHISQNVKRLLNKDKEKNEQAG
;
A
#
# COMPACT_ATOMS: atom_id res chain seq x y z
N MET A 1 6.78 -29.51 -22.39
CA MET A 1 7.60 -29.24 -21.20
C MET A 1 6.90 -28.12 -20.43
N ALA A 2 6.13 -28.48 -19.40
CA ALA A 2 5.38 -27.51 -18.62
C ALA A 2 6.34 -26.80 -17.67
N GLN A 3 6.83 -25.63 -18.08
CA GLN A 3 7.58 -24.75 -17.19
C GLN A 3 6.62 -24.21 -16.15
N GLN A 4 6.61 -24.85 -14.98
CA GLN A 4 5.96 -24.35 -13.79
C GLN A 4 6.70 -23.07 -13.38
N GLN A 5 6.18 -21.92 -13.82
CA GLN A 5 6.62 -20.60 -13.41
C GLN A 5 6.26 -20.42 -11.93
N VAL A 6 7.07 -21.01 -11.06
CA VAL A 6 7.07 -20.68 -9.64
C VAL A 6 7.58 -19.25 -9.57
N SER A 7 6.67 -18.27 -9.45
CA SER A 7 7.01 -16.85 -9.31
C SER A 7 8.10 -16.69 -8.25
N SER A 8 9.11 -15.83 -8.51
CA SER A 8 10.23 -15.62 -7.59
C SER A 8 9.76 -15.19 -6.19
N ALA A 9 8.64 -14.46 -6.10
CA ALA A 9 8.00 -14.11 -4.82
C ALA A 9 7.42 -15.35 -4.11
N PHE A 10 6.78 -16.26 -4.85
CA PHE A 10 6.23 -17.50 -4.30
C PHE A 10 7.36 -18.45 -3.84
N LEU A 11 8.45 -18.55 -4.61
CA LEU A 11 9.64 -19.29 -4.19
C LEU A 11 10.27 -18.66 -2.94
N GLY A 12 10.44 -17.34 -2.93
CA GLY A 12 10.95 -16.60 -1.78
C GLY A 12 10.15 -16.84 -0.51
N ALA A 13 8.81 -16.78 -0.59
CA ALA A 13 7.93 -17.07 0.53
C ALA A 13 8.10 -18.50 1.06
N ILE A 14 8.28 -19.49 0.19
CA ILE A 14 8.57 -20.88 0.58
C ILE A 14 9.92 -20.98 1.29
N LEU A 15 10.95 -20.32 0.78
CA LEU A 15 12.29 -20.34 1.38
C LEU A 15 12.31 -19.70 2.78
N VAL A 16 11.58 -18.60 2.98
CA VAL A 16 11.38 -17.98 4.30
C VAL A 16 10.63 -18.93 5.23
N ALA A 17 9.54 -19.55 4.77
CA ALA A 17 8.75 -20.49 5.57
C ALA A 17 9.56 -21.72 6.01
N LYS A 18 10.51 -22.16 5.17
CA LYS A 18 11.45 -23.23 5.47
C LYS A 18 12.65 -22.79 6.33
N LYS A 19 12.71 -21.52 6.75
CA LYS A 19 13.82 -20.90 7.50
C LYS A 19 15.17 -21.01 6.77
N LEU A 20 15.14 -21.08 5.42
CA LEU A 20 16.34 -21.16 4.59
C LEU A 20 16.91 -19.78 4.26
N ILE A 21 16.06 -18.75 4.27
CA ILE A 21 16.42 -17.33 4.15
C ILE A 21 15.61 -16.52 5.16
N THR A 22 16.08 -15.33 5.53
CA THR A 22 15.30 -14.39 6.34
C THR A 22 14.34 -13.57 5.45
N LYS A 23 13.37 -12.89 6.07
CA LYS A 23 12.53 -11.90 5.36
C LYS A 23 13.37 -10.75 4.78
N GLU A 24 14.40 -10.34 5.51
CA GLU A 24 15.32 -9.28 5.10
C GLU A 24 16.13 -9.69 3.87
N ASP A 25 16.59 -10.95 3.81
CA ASP A 25 17.27 -11.50 2.64
C ASP A 25 16.36 -11.51 1.41
N LEU A 26 15.11 -11.95 1.58
CA LEU A 26 14.12 -11.94 0.49
C LEU A 26 13.88 -10.51 0.00
N MET A 27 13.68 -9.57 0.92
CA MET A 27 13.39 -8.18 0.59
C MET A 27 14.57 -7.52 -0.15
N ARG A 28 15.79 -7.76 0.32
CA ARG A 28 17.03 -7.31 -0.35
C ARG A 28 17.14 -7.89 -1.76
N ALA A 29 16.92 -9.20 -1.92
CA ALA A 29 17.00 -9.85 -3.22
C ALA A 29 15.97 -9.30 -4.22
N LEU A 30 14.71 -9.09 -3.77
CA LEU A 30 13.67 -8.47 -4.61
C LEU A 30 14.03 -7.02 -4.94
N SER A 31 14.52 -6.26 -3.98
CA SER A 31 14.93 -4.87 -4.19
C SER A 31 16.01 -4.76 -5.26
N GLU A 32 17.06 -5.58 -5.16
CA GLU A 32 18.16 -5.63 -6.14
C GLU A 32 17.69 -6.13 -7.52
N GLN A 33 16.84 -7.16 -7.57
CA GLN A 33 16.38 -7.74 -8.83
C GLN A 33 15.49 -6.79 -9.64
N PHE A 34 14.63 -6.01 -8.97
CA PHE A 34 13.66 -5.14 -9.62
C PHE A 34 14.06 -3.66 -9.63
N GLY A 35 15.16 -3.30 -8.95
CA GLY A 35 15.61 -1.91 -8.82
C GLY A 35 14.65 -1.04 -8.00
N ILE A 36 13.85 -1.65 -7.13
CA ILE A 36 12.87 -0.95 -6.29
C ILE A 36 13.41 -0.90 -4.86
N PRO A 37 13.56 0.29 -4.24
CA PRO A 37 14.09 0.39 -2.88
C PRO A 37 13.16 -0.30 -1.87
N ALA A 38 13.76 -0.97 -0.87
CA ALA A 38 13.03 -1.51 0.27
C ALA A 38 13.04 -0.53 1.44
N ALA A 39 11.95 -0.45 2.19
CA ALA A 39 11.80 0.39 3.37
C ALA A 39 11.11 -0.36 4.52
N ASP A 40 11.45 -0.01 5.76
CA ASP A 40 10.69 -0.39 6.96
C ASP A 40 9.79 0.80 7.34
N LEU A 41 8.49 0.54 7.50
CA LEU A 41 7.51 1.60 7.76
C LEU A 41 7.36 1.97 9.24
N LYS A 42 8.05 1.29 10.17
CA LYS A 42 7.94 1.58 11.62
C LYS A 42 8.48 2.96 11.99
N THR A 43 9.40 3.50 11.21
CA THR A 43 10.03 4.80 11.45
C THR A 43 9.56 5.90 10.48
N SER A 44 8.69 5.55 9.53
CA SER A 44 8.29 6.47 8.46
C SER A 44 6.98 7.19 8.83
N TYR A 45 6.93 8.49 8.59
CA TYR A 45 5.66 9.22 8.64
C TYR A 45 4.76 8.75 7.48
N ILE A 46 3.53 8.37 7.80
CA ILE A 46 2.55 7.89 6.82
C ILE A 46 1.39 8.87 6.80
N ASP A 47 1.19 9.54 5.67
CA ASP A 47 0.06 10.42 5.48
C ASP A 47 -1.21 9.61 5.20
N MET A 48 -2.05 9.46 6.22
CA MET A 48 -3.32 8.74 6.10
C MET A 48 -4.36 9.51 5.27
N GLU A 49 -4.22 10.84 5.17
CA GLU A 49 -5.12 11.67 4.37
C GLU A 49 -4.88 11.46 2.88
N LEU A 50 -3.62 11.24 2.49
CA LEU A 50 -3.26 10.87 1.13
C LEU A 50 -3.99 9.59 0.67
N GLY A 51 -4.14 8.61 1.57
CA GLY A 51 -4.91 7.40 1.29
C GLY A 51 -6.38 7.66 0.94
N LEU A 52 -6.97 8.78 1.38
CA LEU A 52 -8.36 9.14 1.04
C LEU A 52 -8.53 9.60 -0.42
N LYS A 53 -7.45 9.95 -1.11
CA LYS A 53 -7.50 10.33 -2.54
C LYS A 53 -7.69 9.13 -3.46
N PHE A 54 -7.45 7.92 -2.94
CA PHE A 54 -7.50 6.69 -3.71
C PHE A 54 -8.69 5.81 -3.30
N PRO A 55 -9.25 5.01 -4.22
CA PRO A 55 -10.30 4.07 -3.88
C PRO A 55 -9.83 3.08 -2.81
N SER A 56 -10.58 2.91 -1.71
CA SER A 56 -10.18 1.97 -0.66
C SER A 56 -10.06 0.53 -1.16
N SER A 57 -10.84 0.17 -2.19
CA SER A 57 -10.75 -1.13 -2.86
C SER A 57 -9.38 -1.34 -3.51
N LEU A 58 -8.77 -0.30 -4.09
CA LEU A 58 -7.42 -0.37 -4.65
C LEU A 58 -6.44 -0.75 -3.54
N LEU A 59 -6.42 0.02 -2.46
CA LEU A 59 -5.47 -0.13 -1.36
C LEU A 59 -5.59 -1.51 -0.68
N LEU A 60 -6.82 -1.94 -0.43
CA LEU A 60 -7.09 -3.19 0.29
C LEU A 60 -6.89 -4.44 -0.58
N ASN A 61 -7.37 -4.43 -1.83
CA ASN A 61 -7.31 -5.61 -2.69
C ASN A 61 -5.90 -5.84 -3.25
N HIS A 62 -5.17 -4.77 -3.52
CA HIS A 62 -3.82 -4.83 -4.10
C HIS A 62 -2.70 -4.70 -3.05
N GLN A 63 -3.06 -4.65 -1.77
CA GLN A 63 -2.12 -4.54 -0.64
C GLN A 63 -1.05 -3.47 -0.89
N CYS A 64 -1.51 -2.26 -1.16
CA CYS A 64 -0.67 -1.12 -1.46
C CYS A 64 -1.13 0.12 -0.69
N PHE A 65 -0.22 1.08 -0.47
CA PHE A 65 -0.57 2.32 0.21
C PHE A 65 0.28 3.50 -0.26
N PRO A 66 -0.31 4.67 -0.56
CA PRO A 66 0.45 5.86 -0.88
C PRO A 66 1.09 6.43 0.40
N LEU A 67 2.40 6.66 0.37
CA LEU A 67 3.15 7.12 1.54
C LEU A 67 3.24 8.64 1.60
N PHE A 68 3.60 9.26 0.47
CA PHE A 68 3.76 10.70 0.33
C PHE A 68 3.71 11.10 -1.15
N GLU A 69 3.42 12.38 -1.37
CA GLU A 69 3.48 13.04 -2.68
C GLU A 69 4.64 14.04 -2.70
N GLU A 70 5.36 14.10 -3.81
CA GLU A 70 6.40 15.09 -4.06
C GLU A 70 6.29 15.59 -5.51
N GLY A 71 5.95 16.88 -5.68
CA GLY A 71 5.74 17.48 -6.99
C GLY A 71 4.61 16.79 -7.76
N ASN A 72 4.95 16.21 -8.92
CA ASN A 72 4.03 15.42 -9.74
C ASN A 72 4.23 13.90 -9.56
N SER A 73 4.74 13.47 -8.41
CA SER A 73 4.97 12.05 -8.12
C SER A 73 4.36 11.60 -6.81
N VAL A 74 3.86 10.37 -6.77
CA VAL A 74 3.34 9.70 -5.57
C VAL A 74 4.17 8.45 -5.32
N THR A 75 4.67 8.30 -4.09
CA THR A 75 5.38 7.08 -3.69
C THR A 75 4.40 6.09 -3.09
N PHE A 76 4.29 4.91 -3.67
CA PHE A 76 3.47 3.80 -3.19
C PHE A 76 4.31 2.71 -2.54
N ALA A 77 3.89 2.29 -1.36
CA ALA A 77 4.34 1.04 -0.77
C ALA A 77 3.62 -0.15 -1.38
N ILE A 78 4.36 -1.18 -1.76
CA ILE A 78 3.86 -2.44 -2.30
C ILE A 78 4.57 -3.62 -1.63
N VAL A 79 3.92 -4.78 -1.62
CA VAL A 79 4.48 -6.02 -1.06
C VAL A 79 5.10 -6.94 -2.10
N ASN A 80 4.65 -6.85 -3.36
CA ASN A 80 5.04 -7.79 -4.39
C ASN A 80 5.28 -7.06 -5.72
N PRO A 81 6.54 -6.93 -6.18
CA PRO A 81 6.87 -6.26 -7.44
C PRO A 81 6.55 -7.12 -8.68
N LEU A 82 6.18 -8.39 -8.49
CA LEU A 82 5.79 -9.29 -9.59
C LEU A 82 4.30 -9.24 -9.90
N ASP A 83 3.51 -8.53 -9.10
CA ASP A 83 2.08 -8.37 -9.34
C ASP A 83 1.83 -7.23 -10.33
N ALA A 84 2.03 -7.54 -11.61
CA ALA A 84 1.85 -6.58 -12.71
C ALA A 84 0.43 -5.99 -12.77
N VAL A 85 -0.58 -6.74 -12.33
CA VAL A 85 -1.97 -6.26 -12.29
C VAL A 85 -2.12 -5.18 -11.22
N SER A 86 -1.58 -5.42 -10.03
CA SER A 86 -1.55 -4.43 -8.95
C SER A 86 -0.77 -3.18 -9.33
N ILE A 87 0.41 -3.32 -9.93
CA ILE A 87 1.24 -2.20 -10.40
C ILE A 87 0.45 -1.33 -11.38
N SER A 88 -0.12 -1.94 -12.42
CA SER A 88 -0.89 -1.22 -13.44
C SER A 88 -2.11 -0.50 -12.86
N LYS A 89 -2.82 -1.14 -11.92
CA LYS A 89 -3.98 -0.53 -11.25
C LYS A 89 -3.60 0.67 -10.38
N ILE A 90 -2.43 0.63 -9.74
CA ILE A 90 -1.92 1.75 -8.95
C ILE A 90 -1.56 2.92 -9.87
N GLU A 91 -0.85 2.66 -10.97
CA GLU A 91 -0.49 3.68 -11.97
C GLU A 91 -1.72 4.34 -12.61
N GLU A 92 -2.72 3.54 -12.98
CA GLU A 92 -4.00 4.02 -13.52
C GLU A 92 -4.69 4.96 -12.53
N ALA A 93 -4.75 4.60 -11.24
CA ALA A 93 -5.41 5.39 -10.22
C ALA A 93 -4.64 6.67 -9.83
N ALA A 94 -3.33 6.70 -10.01
CA ALA A 94 -2.48 7.85 -9.67
C ALA A 94 -2.33 8.85 -10.83
N THR A 95 -2.77 8.52 -12.04
CA THR A 95 -2.70 9.40 -13.21
C THR A 95 -3.39 10.75 -12.93
N PRO A 96 -2.75 11.90 -13.24
CA PRO A 96 -1.55 12.09 -14.08
C PRO A 96 -0.20 12.12 -13.32
N ALA A 97 -0.17 11.79 -12.02
CA ALA A 97 1.07 11.73 -11.26
C ALA A 97 1.92 10.52 -11.66
N GLN A 98 3.24 10.67 -11.60
CA GLN A 98 4.18 9.56 -11.75
C GLN A 98 4.21 8.71 -10.48
N VAL A 99 4.14 7.39 -10.62
CA VAL A 99 4.24 6.49 -9.47
C VAL A 99 5.69 6.07 -9.24
N LYS A 100 6.15 6.20 -8.00
CA LYS A 100 7.38 5.57 -7.51
C LYS A 100 6.98 4.43 -6.57
N PHE A 101 7.70 3.33 -6.61
CA PHE A 101 7.42 2.19 -5.73
C PHE A 101 8.48 2.07 -4.64
N VAL A 102 8.03 1.62 -3.47
CA VAL A 102 8.88 1.15 -2.37
C VAL A 102 8.38 -0.24 -1.96
N LEU A 103 9.30 -1.16 -1.75
CA LEU A 103 8.99 -2.50 -1.25
C LEU A 103 8.96 -2.49 0.27
N ILE A 104 7.94 -3.14 0.84
CA ILE A 104 7.76 -3.28 2.28
C ILE A 104 7.34 -4.70 2.63
N ASP A 105 7.52 -5.08 3.89
CA ASP A 105 7.06 -6.40 4.35
C ASP A 105 5.52 -6.50 4.36
N ALA A 106 5.03 -7.72 4.19
CA ALA A 106 3.61 -8.01 4.22
C ALA A 106 2.94 -7.69 5.56
N ASP A 107 3.68 -7.70 6.67
CA ASP A 107 3.12 -7.34 7.97
C ASP A 107 3.04 -5.81 8.12
N ASP A 108 4.03 -5.07 7.64
CA ASP A 108 4.02 -3.61 7.61
C ASP A 108 2.82 -3.08 6.82
N ILE A 109 2.55 -3.60 5.61
CA ILE A 109 1.38 -3.13 4.83
C ILE A 109 0.06 -3.41 5.55
N LYS A 110 -0.06 -4.56 6.22
CA LYS A 110 -1.29 -4.94 6.93
C LYS A 110 -1.55 -3.97 8.08
N GLU A 111 -0.50 -3.59 8.81
CA GLU A 111 -0.61 -2.60 9.88
C GLU A 111 -1.06 -1.24 9.36
N VAL A 112 -0.50 -0.80 8.23
CA VAL A 112 -0.88 0.47 7.59
C VAL A 112 -2.33 0.44 7.13
N LEU A 113 -2.74 -0.59 6.41
CA LEU A 113 -4.13 -0.73 5.94
C LEU A 113 -5.13 -0.83 7.08
N LYS A 114 -4.74 -1.48 8.20
CA LYS A 114 -5.56 -1.52 9.42
C LYS A 114 -5.73 -0.11 10.01
N LYS A 115 -4.64 0.64 10.16
CA LYS A 115 -4.68 2.04 10.65
C LYS A 115 -5.54 2.91 9.72
N PHE A 116 -5.35 2.78 8.41
CA PHE A 116 -6.13 3.51 7.41
C PHE A 116 -7.63 3.20 7.51
N ARG A 117 -8.02 1.93 7.66
CA ARG A 117 -9.43 1.55 7.83
C ARG A 117 -10.05 2.23 9.06
N MET A 118 -9.34 2.27 10.19
CA MET A 118 -9.82 2.93 11.40
C MET A 118 -9.93 4.44 11.21
N PHE A 119 -8.96 5.05 10.51
CA PHE A 119 -8.99 6.45 10.13
C PHE A 119 -10.18 6.78 9.23
N HIS A 120 -10.39 6.01 8.16
CA HIS A 120 -11.47 6.19 7.20
C HIS A 120 -12.86 6.08 7.85
N ILE A 121 -13.07 5.10 8.74
CA ILE A 121 -14.32 4.98 9.51
C ILE A 121 -14.51 6.22 10.41
N SER A 122 -13.47 6.65 11.10
CA SER A 122 -13.53 7.83 11.98
C SER A 122 -13.90 9.10 11.21
N GLN A 123 -13.37 9.27 9.99
CA GLN A 123 -13.72 10.39 9.11
C GLN A 123 -15.19 10.34 8.70
N ASN A 124 -15.71 9.17 8.35
CA ASN A 124 -17.12 9.01 8.01
C ASN A 124 -18.04 9.32 9.19
N VAL A 125 -17.72 8.83 10.39
CA VAL A 125 -18.50 9.13 11.60
C VAL A 125 -18.50 10.63 11.90
N LYS A 126 -17.34 11.30 11.84
CA LYS A 126 -17.24 12.76 12.04
C LYS A 126 -18.11 13.55 11.05
N ARG A 127 -18.09 13.15 9.76
CA ARG A 127 -18.91 13.78 8.71
C ARG A 127 -20.40 13.64 8.95
N LEU A 128 -20.85 12.48 9.46
CA LEU A 128 -22.26 12.26 9.80
C LEU A 128 -22.69 13.13 10.99
N LEU A 129 -21.89 13.17 12.05
CA LEU A 129 -22.17 13.98 13.25
C LEU A 129 -22.24 15.48 12.96
N ASN A 130 -21.45 15.98 12.00
CA ASN A 130 -21.47 17.41 11.64
C ASN A 130 -22.71 17.80 10.83
N LYS A 131 -23.19 16.92 9.93
CA LYS A 131 -24.40 17.19 9.11
C LYS A 131 -25.67 17.38 9.95
N ASP A 132 -25.78 16.69 11.08
CA ASP A 132 -26.94 16.81 11.98
C ASP A 132 -26.96 18.15 12.74
N LYS A 133 -25.80 18.77 12.97
CA LYS A 133 -25.71 20.10 13.60
C LYS A 133 -26.14 21.22 12.66
N GLU A 134 -25.65 21.18 11.41
CA GLU A 134 -25.96 22.20 10.40
C GLU A 134 -27.46 22.19 10.01
N LYS A 135 -28.12 21.02 10.04
CA LYS A 135 -29.57 20.92 9.83
C LYS A 135 -30.40 21.52 10.96
N ASN A 136 -29.92 21.47 12.20
CA ASN A 136 -30.63 22.04 13.35
C ASN A 136 -30.46 23.56 13.45
N GLU A 137 -29.35 24.12 12.97
CA GLU A 137 -29.11 25.57 12.97
C GLU A 137 -29.83 26.32 11.83
N GLN A 138 -30.20 25.64 10.74
CA GLN A 138 -30.99 26.23 9.64
C GLN A 138 -32.51 26.12 9.85
N ALA A 139 -32.96 25.38 10.86
CA ALA A 139 -34.37 25.14 11.16
C ALA A 139 -34.89 25.94 12.39
N GLY A 140 -34.05 26.79 12.99
CA GLY A 140 -34.40 27.70 14.08
C GLY A 140 -34.32 29.15 13.64
#